data_AF-A0A4R1AMK4-F1
#
_entry.id   AF-A0A4R1AMK4-F1
#
_cell.length_a   1.000
_cell.length_b   1.000
_cell.length_c   1.000
_cell.angle_alpha   90.00
_cell.angle_beta   90.00
_cell.angle_gamma   90.00
#
_symmetry.space_group_name_H-M   'P 1'
#
loop_
_entity.id
_entity.type
_entity.pdbx_description
1 polymer ?
#
loop_
_entity_poly.entity_id
_entity_poly.type
_entity_poly.pdbx_seq_one_letter_code
_entity_poly.pdbx_strand_id
1 'polypeptide(L)' 'MDDDLATTLGILKDLAAGLSSRDAAERNHVSRATMNRRLMRLRADWHQDNNVQLIITAVRRGLI' A
#
# COMPACT_ATOMS: atom_id res chain seq x y z
N MET A 1 10.92 -4.10 12.66
CA MET A 1 10.78 -3.26 11.45
C MET A 1 9.67 -3.78 10.52
N ASP A 2 9.07 -4.94 10.80
CA ASP A 2 8.14 -5.62 9.88
C ASP A 2 6.69 -5.11 9.90
N ASP A 3 6.25 -4.46 10.98
CA ASP A 3 4.87 -3.98 11.10
C ASP A 3 4.51 -2.89 10.07
N ASP A 4 5.48 -2.05 9.70
CA ASP A 4 5.29 -0.96 8.73
C ASP A 4 5.05 -1.52 7.31
N LEU A 5 5.79 -2.57 6.94
CA LEU A 5 5.63 -3.25 5.65
C LEU A 5 4.34 -4.07 5.63
N ALA A 6 4.04 -4.83 6.70
CA ALA A 6 2.81 -5.60 6.81
C ALA A 6 1.56 -4.73 6.66
N THR A 7 1.54 -3.57 7.33
CA THR A 7 0.43 -2.61 7.18
C THR A 7 0.37 -2.03 5.77
N THR A 8 1.52 -1.74 5.15
CA THR A 8 1.57 -1.20 3.79
C THR A 8 1.06 -2.22 2.76
N LEU A 9 1.40 -3.49 2.91
CA LEU A 9 0.85 -4.57 2.08
C LEU A 9 -0.66 -4.74 2.32
N GLY A 10 -1.13 -4.61 3.57
CA GLY A 10 -2.57 -4.59 3.89
C GLY A 10 -3.32 -3.48 3.15
N ILE A 11 -2.77 -2.26 3.12
CA ILE A 11 -3.30 -1.15 2.33
C ILE A 11 -3.34 -1.51 0.84
N LEU A 12 -2.26 -2.06 0.28
CA LEU A 12 -2.22 -2.42 -1.14
C LEU A 12 -3.25 -3.49 -1.50
N LYS A 13 -3.46 -4.48 -0.62
CA LYS A 13 -4.48 -5.53 -0.79
C LYS A 13 -5.89 -4.95 -0.83
N ASP A 14 -6.20 -4.02 0.08
CA ASP A 14 -7.51 -3.36 0.11
C ASP A 14 -7.75 -2.50 -1.13
N LEU A 15 -6.73 -1.76 -1.58
CA LEU A 15 -6.80 -0.98 -2.82
C LEU A 15 -6.96 -1.89 -4.06
N ALA A 16 -6.27 -3.03 -4.11
CA ALA A 16 -6.41 -4.02 -5.18
C ALA A 16 -7.81 -4.65 -5.22
N ALA A 17 -8.45 -4.79 -4.06
CA ALA A 17 -9.84 -5.25 -3.93
C ALA A 17 -10.88 -4.16 -4.29
N GLY A 18 -10.45 -2.97 -4.69
CA GLY A 18 -11.33 -1.89 -5.13
C GLY A 18 -11.86 -1.00 -4.01
N LEU A 19 -11.32 -1.10 -2.79
CA LEU A 19 -11.71 -0.19 -1.72
C LEU A 19 -11.24 1.23 -2.02
N SER A 20 -12.01 2.21 -1.53
CA SER A 20 -11.59 3.60 -1.59
C SER A 20 -10.33 3.81 -0.73
N SER A 21 -9.53 4.82 -1.08
CA SER A 21 -8.35 5.19 -0.27
C SER A 21 -8.70 5.61 1.16
N ARG A 22 -9.96 5.98 1.42
CA ARG A 22 -10.43 6.28 2.78
C ARG A 22 -10.64 4.97 3.55
N ASP A 23 -11.38 4.03 2.97
CA ASP A 23 -11.72 2.76 3.63
C ASP A 23 -10.48 1.89 3.84
N ALA A 24 -9.55 1.87 2.87
CA ALA A 24 -8.28 1.17 3.02
C ALA A 24 -7.44 1.74 4.18
N ALA A 25 -7.41 3.07 4.36
CA ALA A 25 -6.71 3.70 5.46
C ALA A 25 -7.36 3.35 6.82
N GLU A 26 -8.69 3.40 6.87
CA GLU A 26 -9.49 3.10 8.06
C GLU A 26 -9.33 1.64 8.51
N ARG A 27 -9.44 0.68 7.58
CA ARG A 27 -9.27 -0.76 7.85
C ARG A 27 -7.86 -1.13 8.33
N ASN A 28 -6.86 -0.37 7.91
CA ASN A 28 -5.47 -0.56 8.32
C ASN A 28 -5.07 0.36 9.48
N HIS A 29 -6.04 1.00 10.15
CA HIS A 29 -5.86 1.84 11.34
C HIS A 29 -4.81 2.95 11.17
N VAL A 30 -4.76 3.58 9.99
CA VAL A 30 -3.86 4.71 9.72
C VAL A 30 -4.61 5.91 9.16
N SER A 31 -4.06 7.11 9.40
CA SER A 31 -4.53 8.29 8.68
C SER A 31 -4.17 8.22 7.20
N ARG A 32 -4.96 8.87 6.34
CA ARG A 32 -4.66 8.98 4.90
C ARG A 32 -3.28 9.61 4.64
N ALA A 33 -2.86 10.56 5.46
CA ALA A 33 -1.54 11.18 5.37
C ALA A 33 -0.41 10.17 5.64
N THR A 34 -0.56 9.32 6.66
CA THR A 34 0.40 8.25 6.96
C THR A 34 0.41 7.18 5.87
N MET A 35 -0.76 6.75 5.39
CA MET A 35 -0.88 5.86 4.24
C MET A 35 -0.15 6.41 3.01
N ASN A 36 -0.37 7.67 2.64
CA ASN A 36 0.29 8.29 1.49
C ASN A 36 1.81 8.35 1.64
N ARG A 37 2.31 8.66 2.84
CA ARG A 37 3.76 8.65 3.12
C ARG A 37 4.35 7.24 2.98
N ARG A 38 3.67 6.21 3.48
CA ARG A 38 4.09 4.82 3.34
C ARG A 38 4.12 4.36 1.88
N LEU A 39 3.07 4.63 1.13
CA LEU A 39 3.00 4.30 -0.29
C LEU A 39 4.05 5.08 -1.11
N MET A 40 4.31 6.34 -0.76
CA MET A 40 5.40 7.11 -1.39
C MET A 40 6.77 6.52 -1.12
N ARG A 41 7.06 6.13 0.13
CA ARG A 41 8.31 5.46 0.49
C ARG A 41 8.46 4.14 -0.27
N LEU A 42 7.44 3.28 -0.24
CA LEU A 42 7.51 1.97 -0.90
C LEU A 42 7.64 2.11 -2.42
N ARG A 43 7.00 3.13 -3.03
CA ARG A 43 7.20 3.47 -4.45
C ARG A 43 8.64 3.83 -4.74
N ALA A 44 9.28 4.66 -3.92
CA ALA A 44 10.69 5.00 -4.08
C ALA A 44 11.58 3.76 -3.94
N ASP A 45 11.36 2.94 -2.90
CA ASP A 45 12.14 1.73 -2.64
C ASP A 45 12.02 0.72 -3.80
N TRP A 46 10.82 0.58 -4.38
CA TRP A 46 10.56 -0.36 -5.47
C TRP A 46 10.69 0.26 -6.87
N HIS A 47 11.09 1.52 -6.97
CA HIS A 47 11.25 2.25 -8.23
C HIS A 47 9.98 2.23 -9.10
N GLN A 48 8.84 2.57 -8.48
CA GLN A 48 7.53 2.66 -9.14
C GLN A 48 7.03 4.10 -9.17
N ASP A 49 6.40 4.52 -10.26
CA ASP A 49 5.94 5.89 -10.45
C ASP A 49 4.60 6.16 -9.75
N ASN A 50 3.74 5.13 -9.68
CA ASN A 50 2.38 5.27 -9.18
C ASN A 50 1.89 4.05 -8.39
N ASN A 51 0.78 4.22 -7.68
CA ASN A 51 0.23 3.19 -6.80
C ASN A 51 -0.29 1.97 -7.57
N VAL A 52 -0.71 2.12 -8.83
CA VAL A 52 -1.17 0.99 -9.65
C VAL A 52 0.00 0.06 -9.98
N GLN A 53 1.13 0.61 -10.43
CA GLN A 53 2.35 -0.15 -10.64
C GLN A 53 2.85 -0.82 -9.35
N LEU A 54 2.73 -0.11 -8.21
CA LEU A 54 3.07 -0.66 -6.90
C LEU A 54 2.19 -1.87 -6.54
N ILE A 55 0.87 -1.78 -6.75
CA ILE A 55 -0.07 -2.90 -6.54
C ILE A 55 0.27 -4.08 -7.47
N ILE A 56 0.48 -3.83 -8.76
CA ILE A 56 0.84 -4.88 -9.74
C ILE A 56 2.14 -5.58 -9.31
N THR A 57 3.12 -4.82 -8.85
CA THR A 57 4.40 -5.36 -8.37
C THR A 57 4.21 -6.23 -7.13
N ALA A 58 3.37 -5.80 -6.18
CA ALA A 58 3.07 -6.59 -4.98
C ALA A 58 2.38 -7.93 -5.33
N VAL A 59 1.41 -7.92 -6.25
CA VAL A 59 0.74 -9.14 -6.75
C VAL A 59 1.72 -10.07 -7.46
N ARG A 60 2.54 -9.55 -8.37
CA ARG A 60 3.53 -10.34 -9.12
C ARG A 60 4.58 -10.99 -8.22
N ARG A 61 4.89 -10.37 -7.09
CA ARG A 61 5.80 -10.89 -6.07
C ARG A 61 5.13 -11.87 -5.09
N GLY A 62 3.81 -12.09 -5.20
CA GLY A 62 3.04 -12.94 -4.28
C GLY A 62 2.92 -12.38 -2.87
N LEU A 63 3.00 -11.06 -2.71
CA LEU A 63 2.97 -10.38 -1.41
C LEU A 63 1.54 -10.02 -0.97
N ILE A 64 0.60 -9.91 -1.90
CA ILE A 64 -0.82 -9.63 -1.68
C ILE A 64 -1.72 -10.47 -2.58
#